data_AF-A0A520ED18-F1
#
_entry.id   AF-A0A520ED18-F1
#
_cell.length_a   1.000
_cell.length_b   1.000
_cell.length_c   1.000
_cell.angle_alpha   90.00
_cell.angle_beta   90.00
_cell.angle_gamma   90.00
#
_symmetry.space_group_name_H-M   'P 1'
#
loop_
_entity.id
_entity.type
_entity.pdbx_description
1 polymer ?
#
loop_
_entity_poly.entity_id
_entity_poly.type
_entity_poly.pdbx_seq_one_letter_code
_entity_poly.pdbx_strand_id
1 'polypeptide(L)'
;MKRLVFCFDGTWNKLVPDLATNVVLTAASIDRIDKKGVAQIIHYDEGVGTGALDSLRGGMFGTGLIDNVREAYRFLVFNYDPGDEIYVFGFSRGAYSARTFVGFIRHVGPLHRLHVGRIDEAVKLYQERKEGKDGAGEAMRRFRAEFSNKVCIGTADDDWRCANQPGYVAGSAS
;
A
#
# COMPACT_ATOMS: atom_id res chain seq x y z
N MET A 1 6.70 -11.39 -13.79
CA MET A 1 5.58 -11.50 -12.85
C MET A 1 6.08 -12.16 -11.57
N LYS A 2 5.94 -11.44 -10.46
CA LYS A 2 6.25 -11.89 -9.10
C LYS A 2 5.08 -11.52 -8.17
N ARG A 3 5.11 -12.05 -6.95
CA ARG A 3 4.12 -11.75 -5.91
C ARG A 3 4.74 -10.92 -4.82
N LEU A 4 4.11 -9.80 -4.49
CA LEU A 4 4.44 -9.00 -3.32
C LEU A 4 3.42 -9.29 -2.23
N VAL A 5 3.88 -9.78 -1.08
CA VAL A 5 3.02 -10.15 0.04
C VAL A 5 3.26 -9.22 1.20
N PHE A 6 2.23 -8.47 1.60
CA PHE A 6 2.27 -7.52 2.70
C PHE A 6 1.53 -8.12 3.90
N CYS A 7 2.23 -8.28 5.01
CA CYS A 7 1.73 -8.85 6.25
C CYS A 7 1.77 -7.78 7.34
N PHE A 8 0.61 -7.21 7.68
CA PHE A 8 0.46 -6.20 8.72
C PHE A 8 -0.02 -6.84 10.01
N ASP A 9 0.86 -7.02 10.99
CA ASP A 9 0.47 -7.64 12.26
C ASP A 9 -0.29 -6.65 13.17
N GLY A 10 -1.07 -7.24 14.07
CA GLY A 10 -1.59 -6.58 15.24
C GLY A 10 -0.47 -6.19 16.20
N THR A 11 -0.88 -5.42 17.17
CA THR A 11 0.03 -4.57 17.92
C THR A 11 0.33 -5.16 19.30
N TRP A 12 1.48 -4.83 19.91
CA TRP A 12 2.02 -5.50 21.11
C TRP A 12 2.48 -6.94 20.89
N ASN A 13 2.45 -7.42 19.65
CA ASN A 13 3.02 -8.70 19.29
C ASN A 13 4.51 -8.47 19.03
N LYS A 14 5.32 -8.65 20.07
CA LYS A 14 6.74 -8.94 19.84
C LYS A 14 6.81 -10.30 19.17
N LEU A 15 7.74 -10.50 18.24
CA LEU A 15 8.14 -11.82 17.73
C LEU A 15 8.70 -12.65 18.90
N VAL A 16 7.82 -13.14 19.78
CA VAL A 16 8.14 -14.04 20.88
C VAL A 16 7.72 -15.45 20.43
N PRO A 17 8.60 -16.46 20.59
CA PRO A 17 8.33 -17.82 20.10
C PRO A 17 6.97 -18.41 20.51
N ASP A 18 6.47 -18.04 21.69
CA ASP A 18 5.27 -18.65 22.29
C ASP A 18 3.95 -17.93 21.97
N LEU A 19 3.98 -16.83 21.19
CA LEU A 19 2.80 -15.99 20.91
C LEU A 19 2.74 -15.51 19.45
N ALA A 20 3.22 -16.34 18.51
CA ALA A 20 3.16 -16.00 17.08
C ALA A 20 1.71 -15.80 16.62
N THR A 21 1.44 -14.64 16.01
CA THR A 21 0.12 -14.40 15.40
C THR A 21 -0.05 -15.20 14.12
N ASN A 22 -1.30 -15.34 13.67
CA ASN A 22 -1.58 -15.88 12.35
C ASN A 22 -0.91 -15.06 11.23
N VAL A 23 -0.60 -13.78 11.43
CA VAL A 23 0.11 -12.96 10.43
C VAL A 23 1.59 -13.35 10.37
N VAL A 24 2.25 -13.52 11.52
CA VAL A 24 3.62 -14.08 11.60
C VAL A 24 3.68 -15.48 10.99
N LEU A 25 2.75 -16.36 11.37
CA LEU A 25 2.68 -17.72 10.85
C LEU A 25 2.46 -17.72 9.34
N THR A 26 1.60 -16.84 8.82
CA THR A 26 1.40 -16.68 7.38
C THR A 26 2.69 -16.24 6.70
N ALA A 27 3.34 -15.19 7.19
CA ALA A 27 4.60 -14.70 6.63
C ALA A 27 5.70 -15.76 6.62
N ALA A 28 5.83 -16.53 7.72
CA ALA A 28 6.81 -17.60 7.86
C ALA A 28 6.51 -18.83 6.98
N SER A 29 5.27 -19.02 6.57
CA SER A 29 4.83 -20.17 5.75
C SER A 29 4.92 -19.93 4.24
N ILE A 30 5.33 -18.75 3.80
CA ILE A 30 5.45 -18.42 2.37
C ILE A 30 6.83 -18.83 1.86
N ASP A 31 6.86 -19.77 0.92
CA ASP A 31 8.07 -20.12 0.18
C ASP A 31 8.55 -18.91 -0.66
N ARG A 32 9.85 -18.62 -0.69
CA ARG A 32 10.39 -17.51 -1.51
C ARG A 32 10.17 -17.70 -3.01
N ILE A 33 9.97 -18.95 -3.44
CA ILE A 33 9.63 -19.35 -4.80
C ILE A 33 8.51 -20.38 -4.68
N ASP A 34 7.37 -20.14 -5.34
CA ASP A 34 6.25 -21.09 -5.29
C ASP A 34 6.53 -22.37 -6.10
N LYS A 35 5.61 -23.35 -6.03
CA LYS A 35 5.71 -24.62 -6.77
C LYS A 35 5.76 -24.46 -8.30
N LYS A 36 5.43 -23.27 -8.83
CA LYS A 36 5.46 -22.93 -10.26
C LYS A 36 6.68 -22.08 -10.63
N GLY A 37 7.60 -21.82 -9.70
CA GLY A 37 8.78 -20.99 -9.94
C GLY A 37 8.55 -19.48 -9.81
N VAL A 38 7.39 -19.04 -9.29
CA VAL A 38 7.07 -17.61 -9.14
C VAL A 38 7.70 -17.07 -7.86
N ALA A 39 8.51 -16.01 -7.99
CA ALA A 39 9.15 -15.35 -6.85
C ALA A 39 8.11 -14.66 -5.95
N GLN A 40 8.28 -14.79 -4.64
CA GLN A 40 7.42 -14.21 -3.60
C GLN A 40 8.26 -13.32 -2.68
N ILE A 41 8.01 -12.02 -2.73
CA ILE A 41 8.71 -11.00 -1.93
C ILE A 41 7.80 -10.59 -0.77
N ILE A 42 8.27 -10.77 0.45
CA ILE A 42 7.47 -10.57 1.67
C ILE A 42 7.88 -9.24 2.34
N HIS A 43 6.89 -8.43 2.68
CA HIS A 43 7.00 -7.28 3.57
C HIS A 43 6.21 -7.58 4.84
N TYR A 44 6.87 -7.58 5.99
CA TYR A 44 6.24 -7.82 7.29
C TYR A 44 6.36 -6.55 8.15
N ASP A 45 5.22 -6.10 8.66
CA ASP A 45 5.08 -4.95 9.57
C ASP A 45 4.58 -5.48 10.92
N GLU A 46 5.35 -5.23 11.99
CA GLU A 46 5.03 -5.68 13.35
C GLU A 46 3.98 -4.83 14.08
N GLY A 47 3.45 -3.78 13.43
CA GLY A 47 2.48 -2.86 13.99
C GLY A 47 3.06 -1.77 14.91
N VAL A 48 2.23 -0.78 15.23
CA VAL A 48 2.62 0.43 15.99
C VAL A 48 2.65 0.15 17.51
N GLY A 49 3.81 -0.21 18.08
CA GLY A 49 3.92 -0.35 19.54
C GLY A 49 5.15 -1.07 20.10
N THR A 50 6.20 -1.30 19.31
CA THR A 50 7.43 -1.99 19.74
C THR A 50 8.55 -1.04 20.22
N GLY A 51 8.43 0.26 19.94
CA GLY A 51 9.25 1.32 20.53
C GLY A 51 8.65 1.84 21.84
N ALA A 52 9.45 1.91 22.90
CA ALA A 52 9.04 2.23 24.25
C ALA A 52 8.20 3.54 24.37
N LEU A 53 7.14 3.44 25.19
CA LEU A 53 6.52 4.52 25.98
C LEU A 53 5.37 5.41 25.45
N ASP A 54 4.78 5.26 24.25
CA ASP A 54 3.84 6.29 23.75
C ASP A 54 2.34 5.93 23.63
N SER A 55 1.90 4.76 24.10
CA SER A 55 0.55 4.26 23.80
C SER A 55 -0.56 4.61 24.80
N LEU A 56 -0.45 5.72 25.53
CA LEU A 56 -1.51 6.23 26.40
C LEU A 56 -1.88 7.66 26.03
N ARG A 57 -2.42 7.88 24.81
CA ARG A 57 -3.41 8.94 24.48
C ARG A 57 -3.77 8.91 23.00
N GLY A 58 -5.08 8.91 22.72
CA GLY A 58 -5.74 8.72 21.42
C GLY A 58 -5.30 9.57 20.20
N GLY A 59 -4.29 10.44 20.32
CA GLY A 59 -3.84 11.34 19.26
C GLY A 59 -2.71 10.80 18.37
N MET A 60 -1.77 10.01 18.93
CA MET A 60 -0.63 9.46 18.17
C MET A 60 -0.99 8.19 17.36
N PHE A 61 -2.20 7.65 17.56
CA PHE A 61 -2.65 6.43 16.89
C PHE A 61 -2.86 6.62 15.37
N GLY A 62 -3.17 7.84 14.94
CA GLY A 62 -3.35 8.16 13.52
C GLY A 62 -2.03 8.40 12.76
N THR A 63 -1.03 8.96 13.44
CA THR A 63 0.27 9.31 12.84
C THR A 63 1.14 8.07 12.62
N GLY A 64 1.32 7.22 13.64
CA GLY A 64 2.12 6.00 13.47
C GLY A 64 1.55 5.04 12.41
N LEU A 65 0.24 5.02 12.23
CA LEU A 65 -0.39 4.23 11.19
C LEU A 65 -0.05 4.71 9.78
N ILE A 66 -0.13 6.03 9.54
CA ILE A 66 0.17 6.55 8.20
C ILE A 66 1.65 6.36 7.87
N ASP A 67 2.53 6.35 8.88
CA ASP A 67 3.95 6.05 8.72
C ASP A 67 4.17 4.58 8.32
N ASN A 68 3.48 3.62 8.93
CA ASN A 68 3.54 2.21 8.50
C ASN A 68 3.03 2.03 7.06
N VAL A 69 1.94 2.71 6.69
CA VAL A 69 1.42 2.69 5.31
C VAL A 69 2.42 3.33 4.35
N ARG A 70 3.08 4.42 4.75
CA ARG A 70 4.13 5.09 3.97
C ARG A 70 5.30 4.14 3.71
N GLU A 71 5.75 3.41 4.72
CA GLU A 71 6.86 2.47 4.60
C GLU A 71 6.51 1.27 3.71
N ALA A 72 5.36 0.64 3.93
CA ALA A 72 4.87 -0.43 3.07
C ALA A 72 4.70 0.05 1.62
N TYR A 73 4.25 1.28 1.42
CA TYR A 73 4.10 1.86 0.09
C TYR A 73 5.44 2.18 -0.56
N ARG A 74 6.43 2.65 0.19
CA ARG A 74 7.81 2.79 -0.30
C ARG A 74 8.37 1.44 -0.76
N PHE A 75 8.15 0.40 0.03
CA PHE A 75 8.51 -0.96 -0.33
C PHE A 75 7.83 -1.40 -1.64
N LEU A 76 6.54 -1.14 -1.79
CA LEU A 76 5.79 -1.41 -3.02
C LEU A 76 6.45 -0.71 -4.23
N VAL A 77 6.71 0.60 -4.14
CA VAL A 77 7.24 1.41 -5.24
C VAL A 77 8.59 0.90 -5.75
N PHE A 78 9.45 0.40 -4.87
CA PHE A 78 10.76 -0.12 -5.28
C PHE A 78 10.74 -1.56 -5.81
N ASN A 79 9.75 -2.36 -5.42
CA ASN A 79 9.72 -3.79 -5.74
C ASN A 79 8.66 -4.14 -6.80
N TYR A 80 7.66 -3.29 -7.05
CA TYR A 80 6.58 -3.58 -7.98
C TYR A 80 6.98 -3.29 -9.44
N ASP A 81 6.71 -4.25 -10.32
CA ASP A 81 6.64 -4.02 -11.78
C ASP A 81 5.21 -4.26 -12.27
N PRO A 82 4.76 -3.58 -13.35
CA PRO A 82 3.45 -3.82 -13.93
C PRO A 82 3.20 -5.31 -14.20
N GLY A 83 2.00 -5.78 -13.83
CA GLY A 83 1.61 -7.19 -13.91
C GLY A 83 1.98 -8.04 -12.69
N ASP A 84 2.67 -7.51 -11.69
CA ASP A 84 2.89 -8.23 -10.42
C ASP A 84 1.61 -8.32 -9.57
N GLU A 85 1.51 -9.40 -8.79
CA GLU A 85 0.37 -9.63 -7.90
C GLU A 85 0.67 -9.08 -6.50
N ILE A 86 -0.33 -8.46 -5.87
CA ILE A 86 -0.24 -7.91 -4.52
C ILE A 86 -1.19 -8.68 -3.61
N TYR A 87 -0.64 -9.34 -2.59
CA TYR A 87 -1.38 -10.01 -1.53
C TYR A 87 -1.24 -9.22 -0.24
N VAL A 88 -2.34 -9.03 0.48
CA VAL A 88 -2.33 -8.25 1.72
C VAL A 88 -3.06 -9.01 2.82
N PHE A 89 -2.36 -9.22 3.93
CA PHE A 89 -2.88 -9.84 5.15
C PHE A 89 -2.79 -8.84 6.30
N GLY A 90 -3.81 -8.83 7.16
CA GLY A 90 -3.77 -7.98 8.35
C GLY A 90 -4.66 -8.48 9.48
N PHE A 91 -4.22 -8.28 10.71
CA PHE A 91 -4.94 -8.68 11.92
C PHE A 91 -5.08 -7.55 12.93
N SER A 92 -6.24 -7.42 13.59
CA SER A 92 -6.51 -6.37 14.60
C SER A 92 -6.16 -4.96 14.08
N ARG A 93 -5.24 -4.23 14.72
CA ARG A 93 -4.73 -2.94 14.21
C ARG A 93 -4.07 -3.05 12.83
N GLY A 94 -3.35 -4.14 12.56
CA GLY A 94 -2.77 -4.43 11.25
C GLY A 94 -3.83 -4.60 10.16
N ALA A 95 -5.05 -5.05 10.47
CA ALA A 95 -6.14 -5.07 9.50
C ALA A 95 -6.57 -3.66 9.07
N TYR A 96 -6.47 -2.67 9.98
CA TYR A 96 -6.71 -1.27 9.64
C TYR A 96 -5.59 -0.70 8.75
N SER A 97 -4.32 -1.05 9.03
CA SER A 97 -3.18 -0.74 8.16
C SER A 97 -3.36 -1.33 6.77
N ALA A 98 -3.67 -2.63 6.68
CA ALA A 98 -3.91 -3.35 5.43
C ALA A 98 -5.00 -2.68 4.58
N ARG A 99 -6.16 -2.34 5.18
CA ARG A 99 -7.24 -1.64 4.48
C ARG A 99 -6.83 -0.25 4.04
N THR A 100 -6.10 0.47 4.88
CA THR A 100 -5.60 1.82 4.56
C THR A 100 -4.61 1.78 3.40
N PHE A 101 -3.69 0.80 3.40
CA PHE A 101 -2.71 0.55 2.35
C PHE A 101 -3.37 0.18 1.01
N VAL A 102 -4.32 -0.75 1.00
CA VAL A 102 -5.07 -1.12 -0.21
C VAL A 102 -5.89 0.08 -0.73
N GLY A 103 -6.55 0.82 0.16
CA GLY A 103 -7.28 2.04 -0.20
C GLY A 103 -6.38 3.12 -0.78
N PHE A 104 -5.16 3.25 -0.25
CA PHE A 104 -4.16 4.16 -0.76
C PHE A 104 -3.73 3.78 -2.18
N ILE A 105 -3.30 2.54 -2.40
CA ILE A 105 -2.95 2.01 -3.74
C ILE A 105 -4.10 2.19 -4.72
N ARG A 106 -5.33 1.90 -4.31
CA ARG A 106 -6.51 2.05 -5.16
C ARG A 106 -6.67 3.48 -5.70
N HIS A 107 -6.28 4.48 -4.92
CA HIS A 107 -6.47 5.88 -5.25
C HIS A 107 -5.25 6.54 -5.90
N VAL A 108 -4.02 6.18 -5.50
CA VAL A 108 -2.80 6.78 -6.08
C VAL A 108 -2.10 5.89 -7.12
N GLY A 109 -2.48 4.62 -7.23
CA GLY A 109 -1.78 3.59 -8.03
C GLY A 109 -0.38 3.30 -7.48
N PRO A 110 0.33 2.24 -7.91
CA PRO A 110 1.76 2.09 -7.61
C PRO A 110 2.57 3.16 -8.35
N LEU A 111 3.27 4.04 -7.65
CA LEU A 111 4.11 5.04 -8.32
C LEU A 111 5.22 4.38 -9.14
N HIS A 112 5.56 4.99 -10.28
CA HIS A 112 6.81 4.68 -10.94
C HIS A 112 7.98 5.00 -10.00
N ARG A 113 8.98 4.10 -9.91
CA ARG A 113 10.11 4.21 -8.97
C ARG A 113 10.85 5.56 -9.02
N LEU A 114 10.87 6.23 -10.18
CA LEU A 114 11.47 7.56 -10.36
C LEU A 114 10.70 8.69 -9.64
N HIS A 115 9.47 8.44 -9.20
CA HIS A 115 8.61 9.39 -8.51
C HIS A 115 8.45 9.06 -7.02
N VAL A 116 9.31 8.21 -6.45
CA VAL A 116 9.28 7.85 -5.02
C VAL A 116 9.35 9.06 -4.08
N GLY A 117 9.98 10.17 -4.51
CA GLY A 117 10.01 11.43 -3.78
C GLY A 117 8.64 12.11 -3.60
N ARG A 118 7.59 11.62 -4.27
CA ARG A 118 6.22 12.15 -4.19
C ARG A 118 5.31 11.36 -3.23
N ILE A 119 5.85 10.43 -2.45
CA ILE A 119 5.04 9.65 -1.51
C ILE A 119 4.32 10.57 -0.50
N ASP A 120 4.98 11.61 0.00
CA ASP A 120 4.34 12.54 0.96
C ASP A 120 3.22 13.37 0.33
N GLU A 121 3.38 13.75 -0.94
CA GLU A 121 2.34 14.40 -1.73
C GLU A 121 1.12 13.46 -1.90
N ALA A 122 1.37 12.20 -2.26
CA ALA A 122 0.35 11.18 -2.38
C ALA A 122 -0.42 10.98 -1.07
N VAL A 123 0.30 10.85 0.06
CA VAL A 123 -0.28 10.68 1.40
C VAL A 123 -1.15 11.87 1.76
N LYS A 124 -0.68 13.10 1.52
CA LYS A 124 -1.47 14.32 1.76
C LYS A 124 -2.79 14.29 1.00
N LEU A 125 -2.76 14.03 -0.31
CA LEU A 125 -3.98 13.97 -1.13
C LEU A 125 -4.97 12.91 -0.62
N TYR A 126 -4.46 11.77 -0.17
CA TYR A 126 -5.28 10.71 0.41
C TYR A 126 -5.93 11.11 1.74
N GLN A 127 -5.20 11.82 2.61
CA GLN A 127 -5.75 12.35 3.85
C GLN A 127 -6.84 13.40 3.57
N GLU A 128 -6.60 14.34 2.65
CA GLU A 128 -7.59 15.35 2.24
C GLU A 128 -8.87 14.72 1.69
N ARG A 129 -8.73 13.62 0.95
CA ARG A 129 -9.87 12.82 0.51
C ARG A 129 -10.63 12.19 1.67
N LYS A 130 -9.94 11.64 2.67
CA LYS A 130 -10.59 11.04 3.86
C LYS A 130 -11.30 12.10 4.71
N GLU A 131 -10.80 13.33 4.71
CA GLU A 131 -11.41 14.50 5.34
C GLU A 131 -12.61 15.06 4.55
N GLY A 132 -12.86 14.55 3.34
CA GLY A 132 -13.98 14.98 2.50
C GLY A 132 -13.76 16.35 1.86
N LYS A 133 -12.51 16.81 1.68
CA LYS A 133 -12.24 18.07 0.99
C LYS A 133 -12.71 18.02 -0.46
N ASP A 134 -13.38 19.08 -0.89
CA ASP A 134 -13.85 19.24 -2.27
C ASP A 134 -12.69 19.13 -3.26
N GLY A 135 -12.91 18.42 -4.37
CA GLY A 135 -11.91 18.23 -5.43
C GLY A 135 -10.79 17.24 -5.11
N ALA A 136 -10.61 16.77 -3.86
CA ALA A 136 -9.53 15.85 -3.50
C ALA A 136 -9.56 14.55 -4.33
N GLY A 137 -10.75 14.02 -4.62
CA GLY A 137 -10.90 12.84 -5.47
C GLY A 137 -10.41 13.03 -6.90
N GLU A 138 -10.61 14.22 -7.47
CA GLU A 138 -10.14 14.57 -8.81
C GLU A 138 -8.62 14.81 -8.82
N ALA A 139 -8.10 15.51 -7.81
CA ALA A 139 -6.67 15.71 -7.63
C ALA A 139 -5.91 14.37 -7.52
N MET A 140 -6.46 13.39 -6.79
CA MET A 140 -5.88 12.05 -6.71
C MET A 140 -5.86 11.30 -8.05
N ARG A 141 -6.90 11.45 -8.89
CA ARG A 141 -6.93 10.82 -10.22
C ARG A 141 -5.86 11.41 -11.13
N ARG A 142 -5.70 12.73 -11.12
CA ARG A 142 -4.64 13.44 -11.85
C ARG A 142 -3.26 12.98 -11.40
N PHE A 143 -3.03 12.99 -10.09
CA PHE A 143 -1.78 12.52 -9.50
C PHE A 143 -1.45 11.08 -9.91
N ARG A 144 -2.44 10.17 -9.82
CA ARG A 144 -2.27 8.77 -10.25
C ARG A 144 -1.93 8.68 -11.74
N ALA A 145 -2.66 9.38 -12.59
CA ALA A 145 -2.47 9.30 -14.03
C ALA A 145 -1.11 9.87 -14.49
N GLU A 146 -0.56 10.83 -13.74
CA GLU A 146 0.76 11.41 -14.01
C GLU A 146 1.91 10.51 -13.50
N PHE A 147 1.84 10.05 -12.25
CA PHE A 147 2.98 9.40 -11.58
C PHE A 147 2.88 7.87 -11.46
N SER A 148 1.71 7.28 -11.72
CA SER A 148 1.44 5.84 -11.88
C SER A 148 1.03 5.53 -13.33
N ASN A 149 1.72 6.16 -14.29
CA ASN A 149 1.36 6.12 -15.70
C ASN A 149 1.44 4.73 -16.35
N LYS A 150 2.23 3.81 -15.80
CA LYS A 150 2.36 2.43 -16.31
C LYS A 150 1.29 1.46 -15.78
N VAL A 151 0.46 1.87 -14.83
CA VAL A 151 -0.52 0.99 -14.18
C VAL A 151 -1.89 1.68 -14.17
N CYS A 152 -2.89 1.05 -14.78
CA CYS A 152 -4.28 1.51 -14.73
C CYS A 152 -5.07 0.75 -13.66
N ILE A 153 -5.71 1.47 -12.74
CA ILE A 153 -6.45 0.84 -11.63
C ILE A 153 -7.92 0.62 -12.01
N GLY A 154 -8.12 -0.31 -12.94
CA GLY A 154 -9.43 -0.76 -13.43
C GLY A 154 -10.10 0.18 -14.42
N THR A 155 -11.25 -0.25 -14.97
CA THR A 155 -11.95 0.44 -16.07
C THR A 155 -12.28 1.91 -15.76
N ALA A 156 -12.73 2.22 -14.53
CA ALA A 156 -13.06 3.60 -14.17
C ALA A 156 -11.83 4.54 -14.12
N ASP A 157 -10.61 4.02 -13.92
CA ASP A 157 -9.39 4.80 -14.08
C ASP A 157 -9.06 4.99 -15.57
N ASP A 158 -9.24 3.94 -16.37
CA ASP A 158 -8.99 3.95 -17.82
C ASP A 158 -9.89 4.95 -18.56
N ASP A 159 -11.19 4.91 -18.27
CA ASP A 159 -12.19 5.83 -18.81
C ASP A 159 -11.87 7.28 -18.44
N TRP A 160 -11.47 7.50 -17.18
CA TRP A 160 -11.09 8.83 -16.72
C TRP A 160 -9.85 9.33 -17.45
N ARG A 161 -8.83 8.48 -17.66
CA ARG A 161 -7.62 8.86 -18.42
C ARG A 161 -7.95 9.17 -19.86
N CYS A 162 -8.79 8.38 -20.53
CA CYS A 162 -9.25 8.67 -21.90
C CYS A 162 -9.93 10.03 -22.00
N ALA A 163 -10.73 10.41 -21.00
CA ALA A 163 -11.42 11.69 -20.99
C ALA A 163 -10.53 12.89 -20.62
N ASN A 164 -9.40 12.68 -19.93
CA ASN A 164 -8.64 13.76 -19.29
C ASN A 164 -7.15 13.84 -19.67
N GLN A 165 -6.59 12.83 -20.34
CA GLN A 165 -5.19 12.81 -20.78
C GLN A 165 -5.09 12.83 -22.32
N PRO A 166 -4.62 13.94 -22.92
CA PRO A 166 -4.41 14.01 -24.35
C PRO A 166 -3.49 12.90 -24.86
N GLY A 167 -3.94 12.15 -25.86
CA GLY A 167 -3.16 11.07 -26.47
C GLY A 167 -3.14 9.75 -25.69
N TYR A 168 -3.86 9.65 -24.56
CA TYR A 168 -4.04 8.38 -23.87
C TYR A 168 -4.96 7.45 -24.67
N VAL A 169 -4.56 6.18 -24.80
CA VAL A 169 -5.34 5.14 -25.46
C VAL A 169 -5.80 4.13 -24.40
N ALA A 170 -7.07 3.73 -24.45
CA ALA A 170 -7.61 2.73 -23.53
C ALA A 170 -6.75 1.46 -23.51
N GLY A 171 -6.47 0.95 -22.31
CA GLY A 171 -5.61 -0.23 -22.12
C GLY A 171 -4.11 0.00 -22.37
N SER A 172 -3.66 1.22 -22.65
CA SER A 172 -2.22 1.52 -22.87
C SER A 172 -1.37 1.44 -21.60
N ALA A 173 -1.99 1.53 -20.42
CA ALA A 173 -1.36 1.39 -19.12
C ALA A 173 -1.78 0.07 -18.46
N SER A 174 -1.23 -1.04 -18.94
CA SER A 174 -1.47 -2.41 -18.45
C SER A 174 -0.41 -2.89 -17.47
#